data_AF-A0A521U7P5-F1
#
_entry.id   AF-A0A521U7P5-F1
#
_cell.length_a   1.000
_cell.length_b   1.000
_cell.length_c   1.000
_cell.angle_alpha   90.00
_cell.angle_beta   90.00
_cell.angle_gamma   90.00
#
_symmetry.space_group_name_H-M   'P 1'
#
loop_
_entity.id
_entity.type
_entity.pdbx_description
1 polymer ?
#
loop_
_entity_poly.entity_id
_entity_poly.type
_entity_poly.pdbx_seq_one_letter_code
_entity_poly.pdbx_strand_id
1 'polypeptide(L)'
;MRSESPPKPRHPVSRFTAFARRASHLAGRPLTFLLAVVVIVAWAASGPLFRFSDTWQLVINTSTTIITFLMVFLIQNTQNRDSEAMHLKLDELIRAVSEADNAMLNLEELEDEALAEIHARYTAMAEAAGQHLHRRGVRPRP
;
A
#
# COMPACT_ATOMS: atom_id res chain seq x y z
N MET A 1 -16.40 25.60 21.74
CA MET A 1 -15.29 24.74 22.20
C MET A 1 -14.51 24.30 20.98
N ARG A 2 -13.23 24.68 20.89
CA ARG A 2 -12.35 24.43 19.75
C ARG A 2 -11.70 23.06 19.95
N SER A 3 -12.00 22.08 19.08
CA SER A 3 -11.36 20.77 19.10
C SER A 3 -9.92 20.91 18.62
N GLU A 4 -8.98 21.02 19.54
CA GLU A 4 -7.56 20.90 19.21
C GLU A 4 -7.27 19.43 18.92
N SER A 5 -7.06 19.11 17.64
CA SER A 5 -6.60 17.79 17.24
C SER A 5 -5.21 17.54 17.85
N PRO A 6 -4.96 16.38 18.47
CA PRO A 6 -3.67 16.10 19.08
C PRO A 6 -2.56 16.14 18.01
N PRO A 7 -1.37 16.69 18.32
CA PRO A 7 -0.28 16.76 17.37
C PRO A 7 0.14 15.36 16.94
N LYS A 8 0.04 15.09 15.64
CA LYS A 8 0.44 13.83 15.00
C LYS A 8 1.91 13.55 15.38
N PRO A 9 2.25 12.39 15.98
CA PRO A 9 3.62 12.10 16.38
C PRO A 9 4.51 12.13 15.13
N ARG A 10 5.36 13.14 15.04
CA ARG A 10 6.44 13.18 14.05
C ARG A 10 7.45 12.15 14.54
N HIS A 11 7.35 10.90 14.08
CA HIS A 11 8.47 9.99 14.20
C HIS A 11 9.66 10.69 13.53
N PRO A 12 10.72 11.03 14.29
CA PRO A 12 11.91 11.61 13.68
C PRO A 12 12.37 10.58 12.68
N VAL A 13 12.33 10.93 11.40
CA VAL A 13 12.91 10.08 10.36
C VAL A 13 14.40 10.09 10.65
N SER A 14 14.79 9.07 11.41
CA SER A 14 16.09 8.85 12.01
C SER A 14 17.14 9.03 10.93
N ARG A 15 18.19 9.80 11.21
CA ARG A 15 19.34 9.98 10.30
C ARG A 15 19.87 8.63 9.77
N PHE A 16 19.71 7.57 10.56
CA PHE A 16 19.94 6.19 10.18
C PHE A 16 19.08 5.71 9.00
N THR A 17 17.77 5.97 9.00
CA THR A 17 16.85 5.58 7.92
C THR A 17 17.19 6.30 6.61
N ALA A 18 17.57 7.57 6.68
CA ALA A 18 18.00 8.34 5.50
C ALA A 18 19.36 7.84 4.98
N PHE A 19 20.30 7.53 5.87
CA PHE A 19 21.57 6.90 5.52
C PHE A 19 21.38 5.52 4.90
N ALA A 20 20.59 4.64 5.53
CA ALA A 20 20.30 3.30 5.06
C ALA A 20 19.64 3.29 3.68
N ARG A 21 18.68 4.20 3.42
CA ARG A 21 18.08 4.39 2.09
C ARG A 21 19.09 4.87 1.05
N ARG A 22 20.00 5.78 1.41
CA ARG A 22 21.06 6.23 0.49
C ARG A 22 22.06 5.12 0.22
N ALA A 23 22.47 4.38 1.25
CA ALA A 23 23.39 3.26 1.13
C ALA A 23 22.79 2.13 0.28
N SER A 24 21.53 1.76 0.49
CA SER A 24 20.85 0.74 -0.33
C SER A 24 20.68 1.19 -1.78
N HIS A 25 20.32 2.46 -2.00
CA HIS A 25 20.17 2.98 -3.35
C HIS A 25 21.50 3.08 -4.09
N LEU A 26 22.60 3.43 -3.38
CA LEU A 26 23.93 3.41 -3.96
C LEU A 26 24.37 1.98 -4.27
N ALA A 27 24.19 1.04 -3.34
CA ALA A 27 24.58 -0.36 -3.49
C ALA A 27 23.87 -1.04 -4.67
N GLY A 28 22.62 -0.65 -4.99
CA GLY A 28 21.85 -1.20 -6.11
C GLY A 28 22.22 -0.65 -7.49
N ARG A 29 23.09 0.37 -7.61
CA ARG A 29 23.45 0.94 -8.93
C ARG A 29 24.54 0.10 -9.61
N PRO A 30 24.42 -0.21 -10.92
CA PRO A 30 25.43 -0.98 -11.66
C PRO A 30 26.84 -0.37 -11.61
N LEU A 31 26.94 0.96 -11.61
CA LEU A 31 28.21 1.68 -11.47
C LEU A 31 28.90 1.43 -10.11
N THR A 32 28.14 1.29 -9.04
CA THR A 32 28.69 1.01 -7.70
C THR A 32 29.25 -0.40 -7.62
N PHE A 33 28.60 -1.36 -8.27
CA PHE A 33 29.11 -2.72 -8.41
C PHE A 33 30.44 -2.73 -9.18
N LEU A 34 30.50 -2.03 -10.33
CA LEU A 34 31.73 -1.90 -11.10
C LEU A 34 32.86 -1.28 -10.26
N LEU A 35 32.56 -0.22 -9.51
CA LEU A 35 33.53 0.43 -8.63
C LEU A 35 34.02 -0.50 -7.53
N ALA A 36 33.13 -1.29 -6.92
CA ALA A 36 33.49 -2.31 -5.93
C ALA A 36 34.41 -3.38 -6.52
N VAL A 37 34.14 -3.86 -7.74
CA VAL A 37 35.00 -4.80 -8.47
C VAL A 37 36.39 -4.21 -8.70
N VAL A 38 36.47 -2.95 -9.16
CA VAL A 38 37.76 -2.25 -9.36
C VAL A 38 38.55 -2.16 -8.05
N VAL A 39 37.89 -1.83 -6.94
CA VAL A 39 38.52 -1.79 -5.61
C VAL A 39 39.07 -3.16 -5.20
N ILE A 40 38.32 -4.23 -5.42
CA ILE A 40 38.76 -5.61 -5.13
C ILE A 40 39.99 -5.98 -6.00
N VAL A 41 39.96 -5.65 -7.28
CA VAL A 41 41.09 -5.91 -8.20
C VAL A 41 42.33 -5.12 -7.79
N ALA A 42 42.19 -3.83 -7.45
CA ALA A 42 43.29 -3.00 -6.97
C ALA A 42 43.88 -3.55 -5.66
N TRP A 43 43.03 -4.00 -4.74
CA TRP A 43 43.47 -4.65 -3.51
C TRP A 43 44.22 -5.95 -3.80
N ALA A 44 43.71 -6.81 -4.68
CA ALA A 44 44.39 -8.04 -5.10
C ALA A 44 45.77 -7.76 -5.72
N ALA A 45 45.86 -6.72 -6.57
CA ALA A 45 47.11 -6.27 -7.19
C ALA A 45 48.11 -5.69 -6.19
N SER A 46 47.67 -5.22 -5.02
CA SER A 46 48.56 -4.82 -3.93
C SER A 46 49.17 -6.02 -3.18
N GLY A 47 48.57 -7.21 -3.28
CA GLY A 47 49.02 -8.43 -2.59
C GLY A 47 50.50 -8.79 -2.80
N PRO A 48 51.03 -8.78 -4.03
CA PRO A 48 52.45 -9.03 -4.29
C PRO A 48 53.41 -8.06 -3.58
N LEU A 49 53.04 -6.79 -3.42
CA LEU A 49 53.84 -5.79 -2.71
C LEU A 49 53.95 -6.13 -1.22
N PHE A 50 52.90 -6.71 -0.65
CA PHE A 50 52.83 -7.12 0.75
C PHE A 50 53.17 -8.61 0.96
N ARG A 51 53.65 -9.31 -0.08
CA ARG A 51 53.92 -10.76 -0.06
C ARG A 51 52.74 -11.60 0.45
N PHE A 52 51.51 -11.15 0.21
CA PHE A 52 50.29 -11.79 0.72
C PHE A 52 50.31 -12.04 2.24
N SER A 53 50.84 -11.07 3.00
CA SER A 53 51.00 -11.17 4.45
C SER A 53 49.70 -11.44 5.22
N ASP A 54 49.83 -11.95 6.44
CA ASP A 54 48.69 -12.17 7.34
C ASP A 54 47.91 -10.87 7.59
N THR A 55 48.59 -9.73 7.72
CA THR A 55 47.93 -8.42 7.86
C THR A 55 47.13 -8.04 6.63
N TRP A 56 47.66 -8.31 5.42
CA TRP A 56 46.95 -8.03 4.18
C TRP A 56 45.65 -8.84 4.08
N GLN A 57 45.71 -10.15 4.38
CA GLN A 57 44.52 -11.03 4.40
C GLN A 57 43.54 -10.67 5.53
N LEU A 58 44.06 -10.36 6.71
CA LEU A 58 43.26 -9.98 7.87
C LEU A 58 42.40 -8.75 7.58
N VAL A 59 42.97 -7.72 6.95
CA VAL A 59 42.25 -6.48 6.62
C VAL A 59 41.00 -6.78 5.79
N ILE A 60 41.08 -7.59 4.73
CA ILE A 60 39.89 -7.86 3.90
C ILE A 60 38.88 -8.76 4.59
N ASN A 61 39.35 -9.76 5.34
CA ASN A 61 38.49 -10.71 6.02
C ASN A 61 37.69 -10.01 7.13
N THR A 62 38.37 -9.23 7.97
CA THR A 62 37.74 -8.44 9.02
C THR A 62 36.79 -7.40 8.45
N SER A 63 37.19 -6.68 7.40
CA SER A 63 36.33 -5.67 6.77
C SER A 63 35.05 -6.28 6.18
N THR A 64 35.18 -7.37 5.44
CA THR A 64 34.03 -8.06 4.83
C THR A 64 33.08 -8.59 5.88
N THR A 65 33.61 -9.15 6.98
CA THR A 65 32.80 -9.63 8.09
C THR A 65 31.97 -8.50 8.72
N ILE A 66 32.58 -7.35 9.01
CA ILE A 66 31.86 -6.19 9.57
C ILE A 66 30.79 -5.69 8.59
N ILE A 67 31.14 -5.51 7.32
CA ILE A 67 30.19 -5.05 6.30
C ILE A 67 29.03 -6.04 6.17
N THR A 68 29.31 -7.34 6.14
CA THR A 68 28.29 -8.39 6.04
C THR A 68 27.36 -8.39 7.25
N PHE A 69 27.92 -8.28 8.46
CA PHE A 69 27.11 -8.18 9.68
C PHE A 69 26.18 -6.98 9.63
N LEU A 70 26.69 -5.80 9.26
CA LEU A 70 25.88 -4.58 9.08
C LEU A 70 24.84 -4.74 7.97
N MET A 71 25.19 -5.39 6.86
CA MET A 71 24.30 -5.65 5.73
C MET A 71 23.12 -6.53 6.16
N VAL A 72 23.36 -7.56 6.98
CA VAL A 72 22.28 -8.41 7.52
C VAL A 72 21.30 -7.57 8.34
N PHE A 73 21.79 -6.71 9.25
CA PHE A 73 20.90 -5.79 10.00
C PHE A 73 20.12 -4.85 9.08
N LEU A 74 20.79 -4.31 8.06
CA LEU A 74 20.16 -3.38 7.12
C LEU A 74 19.07 -4.08 6.31
N ILE A 75 19.35 -5.28 5.79
CA ILE A 75 18.40 -6.12 5.06
C ILE A 75 17.22 -6.46 5.97
N GLN A 76 17.47 -6.93 7.19
CA GLN A 76 16.41 -7.27 8.14
C GLN A 76 15.52 -6.06 8.46
N ASN A 77 16.10 -4.87 8.65
CA ASN A 77 15.34 -3.66 8.91
C ASN A 77 14.50 -3.21 7.70
N THR A 78 15.03 -3.34 6.47
CA THR A 78 14.26 -3.05 5.26
C THR A 78 13.16 -4.08 5.03
N GLN A 79 13.47 -5.37 5.16
CA GLN A 79 12.52 -6.46 5.02
C GLN A 79 11.39 -6.38 6.04
N ASN A 80 11.69 -6.04 7.30
CA ASN A 80 10.66 -5.91 8.34
C ASN A 80 9.64 -4.81 8.00
N ARG A 81 10.10 -3.68 7.46
CA ARG A 81 9.21 -2.59 7.01
C ARG A 81 8.42 -2.94 5.75
N ASP A 82 9.03 -3.64 4.81
CA ASP A 82 8.35 -4.03 3.57
C ASP A 82 7.25 -5.07 3.86
N SER A 83 7.48 -6.00 4.80
CA SER A 83 6.46 -6.93 5.29
C SER A 83 5.26 -6.20 5.92
N GLU A 84 5.50 -5.22 6.80
CA GLU A 84 4.42 -4.42 7.41
C GLU A 84 3.60 -3.67 6.36
N ALA A 85 4.25 -3.04 5.38
CA ALA A 85 3.58 -2.34 4.30
C ALA A 85 2.77 -3.28 3.38
N MET A 86 3.23 -4.52 3.20
CA MET A 86 2.52 -5.53 2.42
C MET A 86 1.23 -5.96 3.11
N HIS A 87 1.25 -6.17 4.43
CA HIS A 87 0.04 -6.46 5.21
C HIS A 87 -0.99 -5.33 5.09
N LEU A 88 -0.59 -4.07 5.29
CA LEU A 88 -1.48 -2.92 5.15
C LEU A 88 -2.13 -2.82 3.77
N LYS A 89 -1.38 -3.11 2.71
CA LYS A 89 -1.94 -3.10 1.34
C LYS A 89 -2.93 -4.24 1.11
N LEU A 90 -2.69 -5.42 1.68
CA LEU A 90 -3.61 -6.54 1.61
C LEU A 90 -4.90 -6.25 2.39
N ASP A 91 -4.78 -5.67 3.58
CA ASP A 91 -5.93 -5.27 4.39
C ASP A 91 -6.80 -4.23 3.65
N GLU A 92 -6.16 -3.27 2.99
CA GLU A 92 -6.87 -2.28 2.17
C GLU A 92 -7.56 -2.92 0.96
N LEU A 93 -6.92 -3.89 0.30
CA LEU A 93 -7.52 -4.62 -0.83
C LEU A 93 -8.73 -5.45 -0.38
N ILE A 94 -8.62 -6.15 0.75
CA ILE A 94 -9.73 -6.91 1.34
C ILE A 94 -10.89 -5.96 1.66
N ARG A 95 -10.60 -4.82 2.30
CA ARG A 95 -11.61 -3.81 2.62
C ARG A 95 -12.30 -3.27 1.37
N ALA A 96 -11.54 -2.93 0.33
CA ALA A 96 -12.09 -2.41 -0.92
C ALA A 96 -13.01 -3.44 -1.61
N VAL A 97 -12.64 -4.73 -1.57
CA VAL A 97 -13.48 -5.81 -2.11
C VAL A 97 -14.74 -5.99 -1.25
N SER A 98 -14.62 -6.00 0.08
CA SER A 98 -15.79 -6.10 0.97
C SER A 98 -16.73 -4.90 0.87
N GLU A 99 -16.21 -3.69 0.62
CA GLU A 99 -17.02 -2.50 0.40
C GLU A 99 -17.71 -2.54 -0.96
N ALA A 100 -17.07 -3.10 -2.00
CA ALA A 100 -17.70 -3.36 -3.28
C ALA A 100 -18.83 -4.39 -3.18
N ASP A 101 -18.64 -5.48 -2.42
CA ASP A 101 -19.70 -6.45 -2.13
C ASP A 101 -20.85 -5.81 -1.36
N ASN A 102 -20.56 -5.03 -0.31
CA ASN A 102 -21.60 -4.31 0.44
C ASN A 102 -22.32 -3.25 -0.41
N ALA A 103 -21.62 -2.56 -1.30
CA ALA A 103 -22.23 -1.60 -2.22
C ALA A 103 -23.12 -2.29 -3.25
N MET A 104 -22.76 -3.49 -3.71
CA MET A 104 -23.57 -4.30 -4.62
C MET A 104 -24.82 -4.85 -3.91
N LEU A 105 -24.68 -5.36 -2.68
CA LEU A 105 -25.82 -5.76 -1.83
C LEU A 105 -26.79 -4.59 -1.59
N ASN A 106 -26.24 -3.40 -1.27
CA ASN A 106 -27.06 -2.20 -1.08
C ASN A 106 -27.69 -1.72 -2.40
N LEU A 107 -27.09 -2.03 -3.56
CA LEU A 107 -27.67 -1.73 -4.87
C LEU A 107 -28.85 -2.65 -5.20
N GLU A 108 -28.78 -3.94 -4.86
CA GLU A 108 -29.89 -4.89 -4.98
C GLU A 108 -31.07 -4.47 -4.10
N GLU A 109 -30.80 -4.04 -2.86
CA GLU A 109 -31.83 -3.57 -1.92
C GLU A 109 -32.45 -2.25 -2.38
N LEU A 110 -31.64 -1.33 -2.94
CA LEU A 110 -32.13 -0.08 -3.54
C LEU A 110 -32.93 -0.30 -4.83
N GLU A 111 -32.63 -1.31 -5.65
CA GLU A 111 -33.41 -1.61 -6.85
C GLU A 111 -34.81 -2.11 -6.48
N ASP A 112 -34.91 -2.98 -5.47
CA ASP A 112 -36.19 -3.48 -4.94
C ASP A 112 -37.00 -2.38 -4.23
N GLU A 113 -36.38 -1.55 -3.38
CA GLU A 113 -37.06 -0.43 -2.72
C GLU A 113 -37.46 0.69 -3.71
N ALA A 114 -36.61 1.00 -4.70
CA ALA A 114 -36.96 1.97 -5.74
C ALA A 114 -38.07 1.42 -6.65
N LEU A 115 -38.08 0.12 -6.97
CA LEU A 115 -39.20 -0.54 -7.65
C LEU A 115 -40.47 -0.46 -6.81
N ALA A 116 -40.39 -0.70 -5.51
CA ALA A 116 -41.53 -0.59 -4.60
C ALA A 116 -42.06 0.85 -4.54
N GLU A 117 -41.19 1.86 -4.52
CA GLU A 117 -41.57 3.28 -4.54
C GLU A 117 -42.24 3.66 -5.87
N ILE A 118 -41.70 3.21 -6.99
CA ILE A 118 -42.28 3.43 -8.32
C ILE A 118 -43.66 2.74 -8.41
N HIS A 119 -43.77 1.51 -7.93
CA HIS A 119 -45.02 0.75 -7.93
C HIS A 119 -46.07 1.41 -7.03
N ALA A 120 -45.67 1.91 -5.86
CA ALA A 120 -46.53 2.66 -4.95
C ALA A 120 -47.03 3.95 -5.62
N ARG A 121 -46.16 4.70 -6.31
CA ARG A 121 -46.55 5.89 -7.09
C ARG A 121 -47.55 5.58 -8.19
N TYR A 122 -47.30 4.54 -9.00
CA TYR A 122 -48.22 4.16 -10.08
C TYR A 122 -49.57 3.70 -9.54
N THR A 123 -49.57 2.94 -8.43
CA THR A 123 -50.81 2.49 -7.78
C THR A 123 -51.62 3.68 -7.25
N ALA A 124 -50.96 4.63 -6.58
CA ALA A 124 -51.62 5.86 -6.12
C ALA A 124 -52.18 6.71 -7.27
N MET A 125 -51.47 6.79 -8.40
CA MET A 125 -51.97 7.48 -9.60
C MET A 125 -53.15 6.76 -10.24
N ALA A 126 -53.13 5.42 -10.31
CA ALA A 126 -54.23 4.61 -10.83
C ALA A 126 -55.49 4.73 -9.96
N GLU A 127 -55.34 4.74 -8.64
CA GLU A 127 -56.45 4.98 -7.71
C GLU A 127 -57.02 6.39 -7.86
N ALA A 128 -56.17 7.41 -7.97
CA ALA A 128 -56.61 8.78 -8.20
C ALA A 128 -57.32 8.97 -9.56
N ALA A 129 -56.89 8.26 -10.60
CA ALA A 129 -57.54 8.23 -11.90
C ALA A 129 -58.88 7.49 -11.87
N GLY A 130 -58.96 6.36 -11.17
CA GLY A 130 -60.19 5.59 -10.94
C GLY A 130 -61.24 6.40 -10.17
N GLN A 131 -60.84 7.15 -9.14
CA GLN A 131 -61.73 8.03 -8.39
C GLN A 131 -62.26 9.20 -9.25
N HIS A 132 -61.45 9.73 -10.17
CA HIS A 132 -61.91 10.74 -11.14
C HIS A 132 -62.91 10.19 -12.16
N LEU A 133 -62.73 8.95 -12.60
CA LEU A 133 -63.70 8.25 -13.47
C LEU A 133 -65.00 7.95 -12.72
N HIS A 134 -64.93 7.54 -11.45
CA HIS A 134 -66.12 7.24 -10.66
C HIS A 134 -66.93 8.50 -10.28
N ARG A 135 -66.25 9.65 -10.07
CA ARG A 135 -66.90 10.96 -9.85
C ARG A 135 -67.60 11.52 -11.09
N ARG A 136 -67.23 11.07 -12.31
CA ARG A 136 -67.81 11.58 -13.57
C ARG A 136 -69.07 10.88 -14.05
N GLY A 137 -69.63 9.93 -13.29
CA GLY A 137 -70.99 9.44 -13.51
C GLY A 137 -71.28 9.03 -14.95
N VAL A 138 -70.50 8.11 -15.51
CA VAL A 138 -70.83 7.51 -16.81
C VAL A 138 -71.99 6.54 -16.59
N ARG A 139 -73.22 6.98 -16.89
CA ARG A 139 -74.35 6.05 -17.11
C ARG A 139 -74.12 5.31 -18.44
N PRO A 140 -74.32 3.98 -18.49
CA PRO A 140 -74.25 3.22 -19.72
C PRO A 140 -75.43 3.61 -20.62
N ARG A 141 -75.18 3.79 -21.92
CA ARG A 141 -76.24 3.95 -22.92
C ARG A 141 -76.71 2.57 -23.40
N PRO A 142 -78.03 2.39 -23.62
CA PRO A 142 -78.65 1.10 -23.96
C PRO A 142 -78.25 0.59 -25.35
#